data_AF-A0A376WB91-F1
#
_entry.id   AF-A0A376WB91-F1
#
_cell.length_a   1.000
_cell.length_b   1.000
_cell.length_c   1.000
_cell.angle_alpha   90.00
_cell.angle_beta   90.00
_cell.angle_gamma   90.00
#
_symmetry.space_group_name_H-M   'P 1'
#
loop_
_entity.id
_entity.type
_entity.pdbx_description
1 polymer ?
#
loop_
_entity_poly.entity_id
_entity_poly.type
_entity_poly.pdbx_seq_one_letter_code
_entity_poly.pdbx_strand_id
1 'polypeptide(L)'
;MRDARAGKCFANPRNAAAGSLRQLDPRITAKRPLTFFCYGVGVLEGGELPDTHLGRLMQFKAWGLPVSDRVTLCESAEEVLAFYHEVEKDRPTLGFDIDGVVIKVNSLAQQEQLGFVARAPRWAVAFKFPAQEQMTFVRDVEFQVGRTGAITPVARLEPVHVAGVLVSNATLHNADEIERLGLRIGDKVVIRRAGDVIPQVVNVVLSERPEDTREVVFPTHCPVCGSDVERVEGEAVARCTGGLICGAQRKESLKHFVSRRAMDVDGMGDKIIDQLVEKEYVHTPADLFKLTAGKLTGLERMGLKSAQNVVNALEKAKETTFARFLYALGIRESARPPQQVWRHISARWKRWKPLRLKSCKRCLMLELSLPPTFTTSLPKKATAMSSAKLLAEGVSLA
;
A
#
# COMPACT_ATOMS: atom_id res chain seq x y z
N MET A 1 -27.70 9.14 -5.65
CA MET A 1 -28.09 10.18 -6.64
C MET A 1 -27.52 9.82 -8.00
N ARG A 2 -28.39 9.58 -9.00
CA ARG A 2 -28.00 9.34 -10.40
C ARG A 2 -27.92 10.69 -11.12
N ASP A 3 -26.76 11.00 -11.69
CA ASP A 3 -26.60 12.16 -12.57
C ASP A 3 -27.01 11.74 -14.00
N ALA A 4 -28.06 12.34 -14.54
CA ALA A 4 -28.75 11.95 -15.77
C ALA A 4 -28.07 12.43 -17.07
N ARG A 5 -26.73 12.55 -17.07
CA ARG A 5 -25.93 12.84 -18.27
C ARG A 5 -24.72 11.92 -18.33
N ALA A 6 -24.89 10.69 -18.84
CA ALA A 6 -23.82 9.76 -19.24
C ALA A 6 -22.51 9.85 -18.42
N GLY A 7 -22.64 10.01 -17.10
CA GLY A 7 -21.56 10.40 -16.20
C GLY A 7 -21.09 9.19 -15.44
N LYS A 8 -19.78 9.09 -15.21
CA LYS A 8 -19.19 8.01 -14.40
C LYS A 8 -19.86 7.97 -13.03
N CYS A 9 -20.65 6.94 -12.77
CA CYS A 9 -21.24 6.71 -11.46
C CYS A 9 -20.13 6.37 -10.46
N PHE A 10 -20.12 7.04 -9.31
CA PHE A 10 -19.15 6.76 -8.26
C PHE A 10 -19.71 5.69 -7.32
N ALA A 11 -18.85 4.77 -6.90
CA ALA A 11 -19.25 3.64 -6.05
C ALA A 11 -19.66 4.07 -4.62
N ASN A 12 -19.08 5.15 -4.09
CA ASN A 12 -19.42 5.64 -2.75
C ASN A 12 -19.15 7.15 -2.63
N PRO A 13 -19.68 7.82 -1.59
CA PRO A 13 -19.45 9.25 -1.35
C PRO A 13 -17.97 9.63 -1.25
N ARG A 14 -17.11 8.79 -0.67
CA ARG A 14 -15.65 9.02 -0.59
C ARG A 14 -15.02 9.16 -1.98
N ASN A 15 -15.32 8.24 -2.89
CA ASN A 15 -14.83 8.26 -4.26
C ASN A 15 -15.43 9.42 -5.06
N ALA A 16 -16.71 9.74 -4.82
CA ALA A 16 -17.40 10.88 -5.42
C ALA A 16 -16.76 12.21 -5.03
N ALA A 17 -16.44 12.40 -3.74
CA ALA A 17 -15.79 13.60 -3.23
C ALA A 17 -14.38 13.76 -3.81
N ALA A 18 -13.56 12.71 -3.78
CA ALA A 18 -12.20 12.75 -4.32
C ALA A 18 -12.18 13.03 -5.84
N GLY A 19 -13.09 12.40 -6.59
CA GLY A 19 -13.22 12.64 -8.04
C GLY A 19 -13.74 14.04 -8.35
N SER A 20 -14.65 14.56 -7.53
CA SER A 20 -15.21 15.91 -7.69
C SER A 20 -14.18 17.01 -7.36
N LEU A 21 -13.30 16.79 -6.38
CA LEU A 21 -12.27 17.77 -6.01
C LEU A 21 -11.09 17.80 -7.01
N ARG A 22 -10.75 16.65 -7.60
CA ARG A 22 -9.58 16.50 -8.51
C ARG A 22 -9.94 16.76 -9.97
N GLN A 23 -10.65 17.84 -10.24
CA GLN A 23 -10.99 18.29 -11.60
C GLN A 23 -9.98 19.34 -12.08
N LEU A 24 -9.60 19.26 -13.36
CA LEU A 24 -8.78 20.31 -13.98
C LEU A 24 -9.55 21.62 -14.13
N ASP A 25 -10.86 21.53 -14.44
CA ASP A 25 -11.76 22.67 -14.52
C ASP A 25 -12.51 22.85 -13.18
N PRO A 26 -12.22 23.90 -12.39
CA PRO A 26 -12.86 24.12 -11.10
C PRO A 26 -14.37 24.39 -11.21
N ARG A 27 -14.88 24.77 -12.39
CA ARG A 27 -16.31 24.99 -12.62
C ARG A 27 -17.11 23.69 -12.57
N ILE A 28 -16.46 22.54 -12.76
CA ILE A 28 -17.06 21.23 -12.56
C ILE A 28 -17.22 20.96 -11.07
N THR A 29 -16.17 21.23 -10.28
CA THR A 29 -16.17 21.10 -8.82
C THR A 29 -17.25 21.98 -8.20
N ALA A 30 -17.39 23.22 -8.66
CA ALA A 30 -18.39 24.17 -8.16
C ALA A 30 -19.85 23.72 -8.32
N LYS A 31 -20.12 22.79 -9.25
CA LYS A 31 -21.47 22.20 -9.45
C LYS A 31 -21.74 21.00 -8.54
N ARG A 32 -20.76 20.56 -7.75
CA ARG A 32 -20.87 19.40 -6.86
C ARG A 32 -21.06 19.93 -5.42
N PRO A 33 -22.02 19.38 -4.64
CA PRO A 33 -22.31 19.86 -3.29
C PRO A 33 -21.26 19.34 -2.30
N LEU A 34 -20.00 19.75 -2.46
CA LEU A 34 -18.91 19.42 -1.55
C LEU A 34 -19.04 20.26 -0.27
N THR A 35 -18.75 19.63 0.86
CA THR A 35 -18.67 20.28 2.18
C THR A 35 -17.38 19.83 2.89
N PHE A 36 -17.10 20.41 4.07
CA PHE A 36 -15.85 20.23 4.78
C PHE A 36 -16.03 20.31 6.29
N PHE A 37 -15.20 19.58 7.05
CA PHE A 37 -15.03 19.71 8.49
C PHE A 37 -13.55 19.73 8.87
N CYS A 38 -13.17 20.67 9.74
CA CYS A 38 -11.83 20.71 10.33
C CYS A 38 -11.65 19.62 11.39
N TYR A 39 -10.43 19.06 11.47
CA TYR A 39 -10.10 18.04 12.47
C TYR A 39 -8.67 18.13 13.03
N GLY A 40 -7.86 19.11 12.63
CA GLY A 40 -6.48 19.22 13.09
C GLY A 40 -5.70 20.35 12.45
N VAL A 41 -4.45 20.49 12.87
CA VAL A 41 -3.52 21.54 12.45
C VAL A 41 -2.29 20.90 11.82
N GLY A 42 -1.80 21.50 10.73
CA GLY A 42 -0.53 21.14 10.10
C GLY A 42 0.58 22.05 10.59
N VAL A 43 1.02 22.96 9.71
CA VAL A 43 2.00 24.01 10.03
C VAL A 43 1.31 25.14 10.79
N LEU A 44 1.97 25.65 11.84
CA LEU A 44 1.60 26.86 12.55
C LEU A 44 2.86 27.73 12.66
N GLU A 45 2.82 28.91 12.05
CA GLU A 45 3.91 29.89 12.06
C GLU A 45 3.33 31.23 12.50
N GLY A 46 3.84 31.77 13.60
CA GLY A 46 3.28 32.98 14.21
C GLY A 46 1.90 32.76 14.84
N GLY A 47 1.59 33.57 15.86
CA GLY A 47 0.34 33.48 16.62
C GLY A 47 0.31 32.36 17.64
N GLU A 48 -0.78 32.35 18.43
CA GLU A 48 -1.00 31.39 19.51
C GLU A 48 -2.32 30.65 19.27
N LEU A 49 -2.31 29.35 19.57
CA LEU A 49 -3.49 28.50 19.54
C LEU A 49 -3.63 27.82 20.92
N PRO A 50 -4.86 27.48 21.34
CA PRO A 50 -5.06 26.75 22.59
C PRO A 50 -4.22 25.47 22.69
N ASP A 51 -3.89 25.10 23.93
CA ASP A 51 -3.09 23.93 24.31
C ASP A 51 -3.90 22.62 24.35
N THR A 52 -5.22 22.71 24.09
CA THR A 52 -6.11 21.56 23.91
C THR A 52 -6.60 21.44 22.46
N HIS A 53 -6.74 20.20 21.98
CA HIS A 53 -7.19 19.92 20.62
C HIS A 53 -8.62 20.41 20.39
N LEU A 54 -9.50 20.20 21.38
CA LEU A 54 -10.86 20.75 21.37
C LEU A 54 -10.84 22.29 21.33
N GLY A 55 -10.00 22.94 22.15
CA GLY A 55 -9.83 24.38 22.13
C GLY A 55 -9.43 24.92 20.75
N ARG A 56 -8.52 24.24 20.06
CA ARG A 56 -8.15 24.59 18.67
C ARG A 56 -9.31 24.45 17.69
N LEU A 57 -10.13 23.40 17.80
CA LEU A 57 -11.31 23.24 16.97
C LEU A 57 -12.36 24.33 17.26
N MET A 58 -12.55 24.72 18.52
CA MET A 58 -13.46 25.82 18.86
C MET A 58 -12.94 27.17 18.36
N GLN A 59 -11.62 27.38 18.40
CA GLN A 59 -10.99 28.55 17.78
C GLN A 59 -11.22 28.59 16.27
N PHE A 60 -11.13 27.45 15.59
CA PHE A 60 -11.47 27.34 14.17
C PHE A 60 -12.92 27.69 13.89
N LYS A 61 -13.85 27.20 14.72
CA LYS A 61 -15.27 27.55 14.64
C LYS A 61 -15.48 29.06 14.82
N ALA A 62 -14.79 29.68 15.78
CA ALA A 62 -14.83 31.14 16.00
C ALA A 62 -14.29 31.94 14.81
N TRP A 63 -13.34 31.40 14.04
CA TRP A 63 -12.84 31.98 12.79
C TRP A 63 -13.72 31.70 11.56
N GLY A 64 -14.85 31.00 11.73
CA GLY A 64 -15.78 30.69 10.64
C GLY A 64 -15.44 29.43 9.85
N LEU A 65 -14.47 28.63 10.31
CA LEU A 65 -14.19 27.31 9.71
C LEU A 65 -15.25 26.29 10.18
N PRO A 66 -15.70 25.39 9.29
CA PRO A 66 -16.72 24.41 9.64
C PRO A 66 -16.15 23.33 10.56
N VAL A 67 -16.79 23.13 11.71
CA VAL A 67 -16.45 22.12 12.72
C VAL A 67 -17.74 21.35 13.04
N SER A 68 -17.63 20.03 13.17
CA SER A 68 -18.79 19.19 13.49
C SER A 68 -19.34 19.54 14.87
N ASP A 69 -20.66 19.60 14.99
CA ASP A 69 -21.34 19.83 16.28
C ASP A 69 -21.30 18.59 17.21
N ARG A 70 -20.76 17.46 16.73
CA ARG A 70 -20.61 16.20 17.49
C ARG A 70 -19.20 15.99 18.06
N VAL A 71 -18.35 17.01 18.08
CA VAL A 71 -17.04 16.91 18.75
C VAL A 71 -17.26 16.95 20.26
N THR A 72 -16.92 15.86 20.95
CA THR A 72 -17.21 15.67 22.38
C THR A 72 -15.94 15.40 23.17
N LEU A 73 -15.84 15.97 24.37
CA LEU A 73 -14.80 15.64 25.35
C LEU A 73 -15.28 14.45 26.19
N CYS A 74 -14.40 13.46 26.39
CA CYS A 74 -14.66 12.32 27.25
C CYS A 74 -13.51 12.20 28.24
N GLU A 75 -13.83 12.06 29.53
CA GLU A 75 -12.86 11.99 30.63
C GLU A 75 -12.52 10.54 31.00
N SER A 76 -13.25 9.56 30.45
CA SER A 76 -13.08 8.13 30.71
C SER A 76 -13.23 7.29 29.45
N ALA A 77 -12.73 6.05 29.48
CA ALA A 77 -12.88 5.11 28.36
C ALA A 77 -14.35 4.67 28.20
N GLU A 78 -15.09 4.62 29.30
CA GLU A 78 -16.51 4.32 29.36
C GLU A 78 -17.33 5.40 28.64
N GLU A 79 -17.01 6.68 28.84
CA GLU A 79 -17.63 7.78 28.10
C GLU A 79 -17.31 7.72 26.60
N VAL A 80 -16.09 7.34 26.24
CA VAL A 80 -15.71 7.13 24.84
C VAL A 80 -16.53 6.00 24.20
N LEU A 81 -16.78 4.90 24.93
CA LEU A 81 -17.61 3.79 24.47
C LEU A 81 -19.09 4.21 24.36
N ALA A 82 -19.60 4.98 25.31
CA ALA A 82 -20.96 5.52 25.26
C ALA A 82 -21.14 6.41 24.02
N PHE A 83 -20.20 7.33 23.77
CA PHE A 83 -20.19 8.17 22.58
C PHE A 83 -20.12 7.34 21.29
N TYR A 84 -19.28 6.30 21.25
CA TYR A 84 -19.20 5.39 20.11
C TYR A 84 -20.56 4.75 19.77
N HIS A 85 -21.27 4.20 20.77
CA HIS A 85 -22.56 3.55 20.55
C HIS A 85 -23.67 4.55 20.20
N GLU A 86 -23.63 5.76 20.74
CA GLU A 86 -24.54 6.84 20.36
C GLU A 86 -24.37 7.19 18.87
N VAL A 87 -23.14 7.42 18.43
CA VAL A 87 -22.85 7.73 17.02
C VAL A 87 -23.18 6.56 16.10
N GLU A 88 -22.95 5.32 16.54
CA GLU A 88 -23.33 4.11 15.79
C GLU A 88 -24.84 4.06 15.53
N LYS A 89 -25.64 4.33 16.56
CA LYS A 89 -27.11 4.38 16.49
C LYS A 89 -27.58 5.51 15.57
N ASP A 90 -26.96 6.68 15.68
CA ASP A 90 -27.34 7.87 14.92
C ASP A 90 -26.84 7.86 13.48
N ARG A 91 -25.90 6.97 13.13
CA ARG A 91 -25.24 6.89 11.83
C ARG A 91 -26.18 7.02 10.63
N PRO A 92 -27.36 6.38 10.58
CA PRO A 92 -28.28 6.50 9.43
C PRO A 92 -28.88 7.90 9.25
N THR A 93 -28.85 8.76 10.27
CA THR A 93 -29.54 10.07 10.30
C THR A 93 -28.62 11.24 9.96
N LEU A 94 -27.30 11.02 9.90
CA LEU A 94 -26.30 12.10 9.74
C LEU A 94 -26.35 12.80 8.37
N GLY A 95 -26.91 12.17 7.35
CA GLY A 95 -26.94 12.70 5.98
C GLY A 95 -25.60 12.63 5.24
N PHE A 96 -24.57 12.04 5.85
CA PHE A 96 -23.28 11.74 5.23
C PHE A 96 -22.70 10.45 5.82
N ASP A 97 -21.82 9.81 5.04
CA ASP A 97 -21.17 8.56 5.47
C ASP A 97 -20.05 8.82 6.48
N ILE A 98 -20.02 8.01 7.54
CA ILE A 98 -18.90 7.86 8.48
C ILE A 98 -18.53 6.38 8.60
N ASP A 99 -17.24 6.08 8.84
CA ASP A 99 -16.70 4.72 9.00
C ASP A 99 -16.26 4.39 10.45
N GLY A 100 -16.49 5.31 11.38
CA GLY A 100 -16.16 5.18 12.80
C GLY A 100 -16.08 6.53 13.50
N VAL A 101 -15.48 6.53 14.69
CA VAL A 101 -15.10 7.74 15.44
C VAL A 101 -13.59 7.80 15.59
N VAL A 102 -13.02 9.00 15.73
CA VAL A 102 -11.59 9.18 15.97
C VAL A 102 -11.39 9.67 17.39
N ILE A 103 -10.72 8.86 18.20
CA ILE A 103 -10.39 9.18 19.59
C ILE A 103 -8.99 9.79 19.60
N LYS A 104 -8.82 10.93 20.28
CA LYS A 104 -7.54 11.64 20.36
C LYS A 104 -7.31 12.10 21.79
N VAL A 105 -6.07 12.00 22.26
CA VAL A 105 -5.64 12.67 23.49
C VAL A 105 -5.86 14.18 23.34
N ASN A 106 -6.56 14.83 24.27
CA ASN A 106 -6.95 16.23 24.10
C ASN A 106 -5.78 17.21 24.34
N SER A 107 -4.88 16.95 25.29
CA SER A 107 -3.74 17.81 25.58
C SER A 107 -2.67 17.74 24.47
N LEU A 108 -2.27 18.88 23.92
CA LEU A 108 -1.23 18.93 22.88
C LEU A 108 0.16 18.55 23.41
N ALA A 109 0.49 18.92 24.66
CA ALA A 109 1.75 18.53 25.28
C ALA A 109 1.87 16.99 25.39
N GLN A 110 0.77 16.32 25.74
CA GLN A 110 0.73 14.85 25.78
C GLN A 110 0.83 14.23 24.37
N GLN A 111 0.22 14.85 23.35
CA GLN A 111 0.37 14.40 21.96
C GLN A 111 1.84 14.49 21.50
N GLU A 112 2.52 15.59 21.80
CA GLU A 112 3.94 15.79 21.48
C GLU A 112 4.84 14.76 22.16
N GLN A 113 4.60 14.49 23.45
CA GLN A 113 5.32 13.47 24.21
C GLN A 113 5.10 12.06 23.64
N LEU A 114 3.87 11.72 23.25
CA LEU A 114 3.54 10.42 22.67
C LEU A 114 4.14 10.25 21.27
N GLY A 115 4.14 11.32 20.46
CA GLY A 115 4.77 11.35 19.14
C GLY A 115 4.10 10.44 18.10
N PHE A 116 4.90 10.01 17.13
CA PHE A 116 4.45 9.27 15.94
C PHE A 116 5.25 7.99 15.74
N VAL A 117 4.56 6.93 15.28
CA VAL A 117 5.20 5.82 14.57
C VAL A 117 5.27 6.12 13.08
N ALA A 118 5.93 5.27 12.28
CA ALA A 118 6.23 5.55 10.88
C ALA A 118 5.02 5.94 10.00
N ARG A 119 3.79 5.53 10.37
CA ARG A 119 2.58 5.75 9.57
C ARG A 119 1.40 6.38 10.33
N ALA A 120 1.50 6.57 11.64
CA ALA A 120 0.38 7.00 12.47
C ALA A 120 0.85 7.71 13.76
N PRO A 121 0.04 8.62 14.33
CA PRO A 121 0.26 9.13 15.68
C PRO A 121 0.09 8.01 16.73
N ARG A 122 0.76 8.15 17.88
CA ARG A 122 0.56 7.26 19.05
C ARG A 122 -0.58 7.71 19.96
N TRP A 123 -1.06 8.92 19.77
CA TRP A 123 -2.04 9.61 20.62
C TRP A 123 -3.46 9.64 20.02
N ALA A 124 -3.69 8.96 18.89
CA ALA A 124 -5.01 8.87 18.28
C ALA A 124 -5.27 7.51 17.63
N VAL A 125 -6.53 7.10 17.65
CA VAL A 125 -7.01 5.86 17.03
C VAL A 125 -8.34 6.09 16.33
N ALA A 126 -8.53 5.47 15.17
CA ALA A 126 -9.82 5.38 14.51
C ALA A 126 -10.55 4.13 15.02
N PHE A 127 -11.60 4.32 15.82
CA PHE A 127 -12.46 3.24 16.29
C PHE A 127 -13.59 3.04 15.28
N LYS A 128 -13.40 2.05 14.40
CA LYS A 128 -14.30 1.78 13.27
C LYS A 128 -15.55 1.03 13.70
N PHE A 129 -16.67 1.35 13.04
CA PHE A 129 -17.88 0.55 13.13
C PHE A 129 -17.66 -0.85 12.55
N PRO A 130 -18.47 -1.85 12.95
CA PRO A 130 -18.44 -3.16 12.31
C PRO A 130 -18.57 -3.01 10.80
N ALA A 131 -17.64 -3.66 10.08
CA ALA A 131 -17.66 -3.66 8.63
C ALA A 131 -18.94 -4.33 8.14
N GLN A 132 -19.53 -3.79 7.07
CA GLN A 132 -20.65 -4.46 6.41
C GLN A 132 -20.16 -5.77 5.81
N GLU A 133 -20.78 -6.86 6.23
CA GLU A 133 -20.55 -8.19 5.70
C GLU A 133 -21.59 -8.51 4.62
N GLN A 134 -21.18 -9.27 3.62
CA GLN A 134 -22.06 -9.77 2.57
C GLN A 134 -21.70 -11.21 2.24
N MET A 135 -22.68 -11.97 1.76
CA MET A 135 -22.44 -13.34 1.31
C MET A 135 -22.31 -13.38 -0.21
N THR A 136 -21.39 -14.19 -0.70
CA THR A 136 -21.24 -14.47 -2.14
C THR A 136 -20.59 -15.83 -2.36
N PHE A 137 -20.50 -16.29 -3.60
CA PHE A 137 -19.88 -17.57 -3.96
C PHE A 137 -18.44 -17.39 -4.43
N VAL A 138 -17.57 -18.34 -4.08
CA VAL A 138 -16.22 -18.45 -4.64
C VAL A 138 -16.29 -19.14 -5.99
N ARG A 139 -15.99 -18.42 -7.07
CA ARG A 139 -15.96 -18.96 -8.44
C ARG A 139 -14.66 -19.66 -8.76
N ASP A 140 -13.56 -19.10 -8.29
CA ASP A 140 -12.22 -19.64 -8.50
C ASP A 140 -11.23 -19.12 -7.46
N VAL A 141 -10.05 -19.71 -7.38
CA VAL A 141 -8.93 -19.19 -6.59
C VAL A 141 -7.71 -19.06 -7.48
N GLU A 142 -7.22 -17.83 -7.62
CA GLU A 142 -6.00 -17.53 -8.37
C GLU A 142 -4.82 -17.29 -7.43
N PHE A 143 -3.62 -17.63 -7.89
CA PHE A 143 -2.39 -17.49 -7.11
C PHE A 143 -1.51 -16.39 -7.71
N GLN A 144 -1.47 -15.23 -7.05
CA GLN A 144 -0.70 -14.08 -7.50
C GLN A 144 0.73 -14.14 -6.95
N VAL A 145 1.72 -13.94 -7.83
CA VAL A 145 3.14 -13.92 -7.45
C VAL A 145 3.57 -12.48 -7.22
N GLY A 146 3.84 -12.13 -5.96
CA GLY A 146 4.32 -10.81 -5.58
C GLY A 146 5.81 -10.61 -5.87
N ARG A 147 6.28 -9.38 -5.67
CA ARG A 147 7.67 -8.95 -5.89
C ARG A 147 8.74 -9.88 -5.30
N THR A 148 8.51 -10.37 -4.09
CA THR A 148 9.48 -11.19 -3.35
C THR A 148 9.30 -12.69 -3.60
N GLY A 149 8.52 -13.05 -4.62
CA GLY A 149 8.14 -14.43 -4.91
C GLY A 149 6.96 -14.94 -4.09
N ALA A 150 6.48 -14.18 -3.09
CA ALA A 150 5.31 -14.53 -2.27
C ALA A 150 4.10 -14.88 -3.13
N ILE A 151 3.59 -16.09 -2.98
CA ILE A 151 2.41 -16.57 -3.68
C ILE A 151 1.20 -16.31 -2.79
N THR A 152 0.36 -15.37 -3.21
CA THR A 152 -0.83 -14.95 -2.46
C THR A 152 -2.08 -15.50 -3.13
N PRO A 153 -2.87 -16.34 -2.44
CA PRO A 153 -4.15 -16.79 -2.96
C PRO A 153 -5.20 -15.67 -2.93
N VAL A 154 -5.94 -15.53 -4.02
CA VAL A 154 -7.00 -14.53 -4.22
C VAL A 154 -8.25 -15.24 -4.71
N ALA A 155 -9.32 -15.17 -3.92
CA ALA A 155 -10.62 -15.68 -4.31
C ALA A 155 -11.25 -14.78 -5.38
N ARG A 156 -11.63 -15.37 -6.52
CA ARG A 156 -12.54 -14.79 -7.50
C ARG A 156 -13.96 -15.08 -7.03
N LEU A 157 -14.74 -14.02 -6.84
CA LEU A 157 -16.06 -14.08 -6.25
C LEU A 157 -17.13 -13.79 -7.28
N GLU A 158 -18.32 -14.34 -7.07
CA GLU A 158 -19.52 -13.83 -7.72
C GLU A 158 -19.69 -12.35 -7.33
N PRO A 159 -19.86 -11.42 -8.30
CA PRO A 159 -19.85 -10.00 -8.00
C PRO A 159 -20.95 -9.61 -7.01
N VAL A 160 -20.58 -8.98 -5.89
CA VAL A 160 -21.50 -8.55 -4.82
C VAL A 160 -21.19 -7.13 -4.36
N HIS A 161 -22.20 -6.36 -3.99
CA HIS A 161 -22.01 -5.00 -3.50
C HIS A 161 -21.74 -5.00 -1.99
N VAL A 162 -20.57 -4.53 -1.56
CA VAL A 162 -20.19 -4.38 -0.15
C VAL A 162 -19.88 -2.92 0.13
N ALA A 163 -20.65 -2.28 1.02
CA ALA A 163 -20.52 -0.86 1.34
C ALA A 163 -20.47 0.04 0.08
N GLY A 164 -21.42 -0.18 -0.84
CA GLY A 164 -21.57 0.56 -2.09
C GLY A 164 -20.59 0.21 -3.23
N VAL A 165 -19.56 -0.61 -2.97
CA VAL A 165 -18.56 -1.01 -3.98
C VAL A 165 -18.83 -2.42 -4.48
N LEU A 166 -18.84 -2.62 -5.80
CA LEU A 166 -18.86 -3.95 -6.39
C LEU A 166 -17.53 -4.66 -6.09
N VAL A 167 -17.60 -5.75 -5.35
CA VAL A 167 -16.48 -6.62 -5.00
C VAL A 167 -16.58 -7.91 -5.80
N SER A 168 -15.52 -8.22 -6.53
CA SER A 168 -15.36 -9.48 -7.28
C SER A 168 -14.13 -10.28 -6.86
N ASN A 169 -13.33 -9.76 -5.91
CA ASN A 169 -12.10 -10.39 -5.45
C ASN A 169 -11.92 -10.19 -3.96
N ALA A 170 -11.44 -11.22 -3.26
CA ALA A 170 -11.02 -11.13 -1.87
C ALA A 170 -9.69 -11.86 -1.64
N THR A 171 -8.86 -11.33 -0.74
CA THR A 171 -7.62 -12.02 -0.35
C THR A 171 -7.94 -13.22 0.55
N LEU A 172 -7.19 -14.31 0.36
CA LEU A 172 -7.18 -15.48 1.23
C LEU A 172 -5.91 -15.55 2.09
N HIS A 173 -5.09 -14.49 2.08
CA HIS A 173 -3.83 -14.35 2.84
C HIS A 173 -2.72 -15.34 2.46
N ASN A 174 -2.88 -16.63 2.77
CA ASN A 174 -1.87 -17.68 2.57
C ASN A 174 -2.52 -19.08 2.57
N ALA A 175 -1.70 -20.14 2.44
CA ALA A 175 -2.18 -21.52 2.42
C ALA A 175 -2.83 -21.94 3.74
N ASP A 176 -2.22 -21.57 4.87
CA ASP A 176 -2.70 -21.94 6.22
C ASP A 176 -4.10 -21.36 6.49
N GLU A 177 -4.39 -20.16 5.96
CA GLU A 177 -5.71 -19.54 6.08
C GLU A 177 -6.78 -20.23 5.24
N ILE A 178 -6.43 -20.75 4.05
CA ILE A 178 -7.35 -21.58 3.25
C ILE A 178 -7.72 -22.85 4.02
N GLU A 179 -6.72 -23.50 4.62
CA GLU A 179 -6.90 -24.71 5.44
C GLU A 179 -7.73 -24.41 6.69
N ARG A 180 -7.43 -23.33 7.41
CA ARG A 180 -8.18 -22.87 8.59
C ARG A 180 -9.65 -22.59 8.27
N LEU A 181 -9.92 -21.98 7.11
CA LEU A 181 -11.28 -21.72 6.64
C LEU A 181 -11.98 -22.97 6.11
N GLY A 182 -11.23 -24.03 5.77
CA GLY A 182 -11.74 -25.21 5.07
C GLY A 182 -12.37 -24.86 3.73
N LEU A 183 -11.84 -23.83 3.05
CA LEU A 183 -12.43 -23.21 1.87
C LEU A 183 -12.28 -24.08 0.61
N ARG A 184 -13.38 -24.25 -0.13
CA ARG A 184 -13.43 -24.93 -1.43
C ARG A 184 -13.95 -23.98 -2.50
N ILE A 185 -13.55 -24.19 -3.76
CA ILE A 185 -14.14 -23.48 -4.89
C ILE A 185 -15.58 -23.96 -5.05
N GLY A 186 -16.51 -23.01 -5.18
CA GLY A 186 -17.96 -23.24 -5.15
C GLY A 186 -18.62 -22.88 -3.82
N ASP A 187 -17.84 -22.69 -2.74
CA ASP A 187 -18.40 -22.35 -1.44
C ASP A 187 -19.09 -20.99 -1.42
N LYS A 188 -20.16 -20.90 -0.63
CA LYS A 188 -20.72 -19.63 -0.16
C LYS A 188 -19.87 -19.12 1.00
N VAL A 189 -19.42 -17.88 0.89
CA VAL A 189 -18.53 -17.23 1.85
C VAL A 189 -19.10 -15.92 2.34
N VAL A 190 -18.81 -15.59 3.60
CA VAL A 190 -19.02 -14.25 4.14
C VAL A 190 -17.77 -13.43 3.83
N ILE A 191 -17.96 -12.28 3.18
CA ILE A 191 -16.89 -11.33 2.89
C ILE A 191 -17.14 -10.02 3.61
N ARG A 192 -16.05 -9.35 3.97
CA ARG A 192 -16.10 -8.00 4.54
C ARG A 192 -15.01 -7.13 3.94
N ARG A 193 -15.23 -5.82 3.88
CA ARG A 193 -14.16 -4.86 3.60
C ARG A 193 -13.50 -4.44 4.92
N ALA A 194 -12.29 -4.94 5.15
CA ALA A 194 -11.48 -4.45 6.26
C ALA A 194 -11.01 -3.01 5.98
N GLY A 195 -11.38 -2.09 6.87
CA GLY A 195 -10.92 -0.71 6.85
C GLY A 195 -11.21 0.06 5.55
N ASP A 196 -12.26 -0.30 4.80
CA ASP A 196 -12.63 0.27 3.50
C ASP A 196 -11.55 0.15 2.40
N VAL A 197 -10.68 -0.86 2.41
CA VAL A 197 -9.67 -0.98 1.33
C VAL A 197 -9.63 -2.37 0.69
N ILE A 198 -9.40 -3.43 1.46
CA ILE A 198 -9.17 -4.77 0.90
C ILE A 198 -10.30 -5.71 1.36
N PRO A 199 -11.08 -6.29 0.43
CA PRO A 199 -12.03 -7.34 0.78
C PRO A 199 -11.30 -8.60 1.25
N GLN A 200 -11.80 -9.21 2.32
CA GLN A 200 -11.30 -10.46 2.87
C GLN A 200 -12.46 -11.43 3.11
N VAL A 201 -12.19 -12.72 2.97
CA VAL A 201 -13.10 -13.79 3.40
C VAL A 201 -13.04 -13.89 4.93
N VAL A 202 -14.21 -13.95 5.57
CA VAL A 202 -14.33 -14.06 7.03
C VAL A 202 -14.46 -15.53 7.43
N ASN A 203 -15.41 -16.23 6.80
CA ASN A 203 -15.71 -17.63 7.02
C ASN A 203 -16.49 -18.21 5.84
N VAL A 204 -16.50 -19.55 5.77
CA VAL A 204 -17.34 -20.33 4.87
C VAL A 204 -18.68 -20.59 5.54
N VAL A 205 -19.76 -20.51 4.77
CA VAL A 205 -21.12 -20.88 5.22
C VAL A 205 -21.30 -22.38 4.97
N LEU A 206 -20.74 -23.22 5.86
CA LEU A 206 -20.70 -24.67 5.69
C LEU A 206 -22.09 -25.32 5.56
N SER A 207 -23.11 -24.73 6.21
CA SER A 207 -24.51 -25.19 6.12
C SER A 207 -25.12 -25.05 4.73
N GLU A 208 -24.54 -24.21 3.87
CA GLU A 208 -25.00 -23.96 2.49
C GLU A 208 -23.96 -24.42 1.46
N ARG A 209 -23.05 -25.33 1.83
CA ARG A 209 -22.05 -25.86 0.91
C ARG A 209 -22.73 -26.68 -0.19
N PRO A 210 -22.56 -26.32 -1.48
CA PRO A 210 -23.07 -27.13 -2.59
C PRO A 210 -22.40 -28.51 -2.63
N GLU A 211 -23.08 -29.49 -3.23
CA GLU A 211 -22.51 -30.84 -3.43
C GLU A 211 -21.29 -30.83 -4.35
N ASP A 212 -21.34 -30.02 -5.42
CA ASP A 212 -20.23 -29.84 -6.38
C ASP A 212 -19.28 -28.72 -5.94
N THR A 213 -18.28 -29.07 -5.13
CA THR A 213 -17.20 -28.16 -4.73
C THR A 213 -15.82 -28.77 -4.97
N ARG A 214 -14.88 -27.94 -5.42
CA ARG A 214 -13.51 -28.36 -5.75
C ARG A 214 -12.54 -27.91 -4.67
N GLU A 215 -11.59 -28.78 -4.33
CA GLU A 215 -10.52 -28.44 -3.39
C GLU A 215 -9.61 -27.34 -3.96
N VAL A 216 -9.16 -26.43 -3.10
CA VAL A 216 -8.18 -25.40 -3.48
C VAL A 216 -6.78 -25.99 -3.34
N VAL A 217 -6.20 -26.40 -4.46
CA VAL A 217 -4.84 -26.95 -4.49
C VAL A 217 -3.82 -25.82 -4.61
N PHE A 218 -2.98 -25.67 -3.58
CA PHE A 218 -1.89 -24.69 -3.62
C PHE A 218 -0.82 -25.13 -4.63
N PRO A 219 -0.33 -24.23 -5.50
CA PRO A 219 0.59 -24.61 -6.57
C PRO A 219 1.95 -25.04 -6.02
N THR A 220 2.45 -26.20 -6.49
CA THR A 220 3.82 -26.69 -6.26
C THR A 220 4.84 -26.02 -7.18
N HIS A 221 4.38 -25.49 -8.32
CA HIS A 221 5.18 -24.77 -9.29
C HIS A 221 4.59 -23.38 -9.53
N CYS A 222 5.45 -22.38 -9.73
CA CYS A 222 5.04 -21.00 -9.92
C CYS A 222 4.16 -20.88 -11.17
N PRO A 223 2.92 -20.33 -11.05
CA PRO A 223 1.98 -20.25 -12.16
C PRO A 223 2.43 -19.33 -13.29
N VAL A 224 3.51 -18.55 -13.09
CA VAL A 224 4.04 -17.60 -14.07
C VAL A 224 5.31 -18.11 -14.76
N CYS A 225 6.24 -18.72 -14.03
CA CYS A 225 7.54 -19.09 -14.58
C CYS A 225 7.88 -20.58 -14.46
N GLY A 226 6.99 -21.40 -13.88
CA GLY A 226 7.17 -22.83 -13.71
C GLY A 226 8.22 -23.26 -12.67
N SER A 227 9.01 -22.34 -12.10
CA SER A 227 9.98 -22.66 -11.05
C SER A 227 9.30 -23.18 -9.77
N ASP A 228 10.03 -23.95 -8.98
CA ASP A 228 9.52 -24.56 -7.74
C ASP A 228 8.98 -23.52 -6.75
N VAL A 229 7.94 -23.93 -6.03
CA VAL A 229 7.38 -23.19 -4.90
C VAL A 229 7.89 -23.80 -3.61
N GLU A 230 8.62 -23.00 -2.84
CA GLU A 230 9.13 -23.41 -1.52
C GLU A 230 8.29 -22.77 -0.41
N ARG A 231 7.93 -23.56 0.60
CA ARG A 231 7.45 -23.08 1.90
C ARG A 231 8.46 -23.51 2.96
N VAL A 232 9.21 -22.55 3.49
CA VAL A 232 10.17 -22.82 4.57
C VAL A 232 9.40 -23.17 5.83
N GLU A 233 9.85 -24.20 6.54
CA GLU A 233 9.26 -24.61 7.80
C GLU A 233 9.21 -23.44 8.82
N GLY A 234 8.03 -23.20 9.39
CA GLY A 234 7.78 -22.07 10.28
C GLY A 234 7.40 -20.75 9.59
N GLU A 235 7.45 -20.66 8.25
CA GLU A 235 6.92 -19.51 7.50
C GLU A 235 5.57 -19.82 6.85
N ALA A 236 4.56 -18.99 7.11
CA ALA A 236 3.22 -19.14 6.51
C ALA A 236 3.17 -18.86 4.98
N VAL A 237 4.19 -18.20 4.43
CA VAL A 237 4.19 -17.70 3.03
C VAL A 237 5.02 -18.60 2.13
N ALA A 238 4.36 -19.26 1.19
CA ALA A 238 4.99 -19.99 0.10
C ALA A 238 5.56 -19.02 -0.97
N ARG A 239 6.71 -19.34 -1.56
CA ARG A 239 7.41 -18.45 -2.50
C ARG A 239 7.93 -19.16 -3.73
N CYS A 240 7.86 -18.46 -4.86
CA CYS A 240 8.56 -18.82 -6.09
C CYS A 240 10.07 -18.65 -5.95
N THR A 241 10.83 -19.73 -6.19
CA THR A 241 12.31 -19.74 -6.16
C THR A 241 12.96 -19.08 -7.39
N GLY A 242 12.18 -18.89 -8.47
CA GLY A 242 12.66 -18.38 -9.77
C GLY A 242 13.25 -16.96 -9.77
N GLY A 243 13.23 -16.23 -8.66
CA GLY A 243 13.93 -14.95 -8.48
C GLY A 243 13.85 -14.00 -9.69
N LEU A 244 15.00 -13.68 -10.30
CA LEU A 244 15.10 -12.77 -11.45
C LEU A 244 14.62 -13.36 -12.79
N ILE A 245 14.48 -14.69 -12.89
CA ILE A 245 13.92 -15.38 -14.05
C ILE A 245 12.40 -15.23 -14.07
N CYS A 246 11.77 -15.16 -12.89
CA CYS A 246 10.34 -14.99 -12.79
C CYS A 246 9.88 -13.63 -13.32
N GLY A 247 9.15 -13.63 -14.44
CA GLY A 247 8.58 -12.43 -15.06
C GLY A 247 7.70 -11.63 -14.10
N ALA A 248 6.90 -12.30 -13.25
CA ALA A 248 6.08 -11.62 -12.24
C ALA A 248 6.93 -10.91 -11.18
N GLN A 249 7.96 -11.56 -10.64
CA GLN A 249 8.87 -10.92 -9.68
C GLN A 249 9.58 -9.73 -10.33
N ARG A 250 9.96 -9.82 -11.60
CA ARG A 250 10.57 -8.72 -12.36
C ARG A 250 9.60 -7.55 -12.53
N LYS A 251 8.38 -7.80 -13.02
CA LYS A 251 7.32 -6.79 -13.17
C LYS A 251 7.06 -6.06 -11.85
N GLU A 252 6.81 -6.81 -10.78
CA GLU A 252 6.53 -6.23 -9.45
C GLU A 252 7.75 -5.55 -8.81
N SER A 253 8.97 -5.99 -9.13
CA SER A 253 10.20 -5.32 -8.69
C SER A 253 10.38 -3.98 -9.39
N LEU A 254 10.14 -3.92 -10.69
CA LEU A 254 10.19 -2.67 -11.46
C LEU A 254 9.09 -1.70 -11.00
N LYS A 255 7.85 -2.18 -10.80
CA LYS A 255 6.75 -1.36 -10.26
C LYS A 255 7.10 -0.75 -8.90
N HIS A 256 7.70 -1.55 -8.02
CA HIS A 256 8.16 -1.04 -6.72
C HIS A 256 9.29 -0.01 -6.88
N PHE A 257 10.27 -0.28 -7.74
CA PHE A 257 11.40 0.61 -7.99
C PHE A 257 10.93 2.00 -8.46
N VAL A 258 9.96 2.05 -9.36
CA VAL A 258 9.43 3.32 -9.90
C VAL A 258 8.35 3.97 -9.03
N SER A 259 7.90 3.30 -7.97
CA SER A 259 6.80 3.79 -7.13
C SER A 259 7.11 5.13 -6.46
N ARG A 260 6.06 5.86 -6.08
CA ARG A 260 6.14 7.21 -5.49
C ARG A 260 7.05 7.34 -4.26
N ARG A 261 7.22 6.27 -3.49
CA ARG A 261 8.09 6.25 -2.30
C ARG A 261 9.52 5.77 -2.58
N ALA A 262 9.77 5.26 -3.78
CA ALA A 262 11.05 4.74 -4.26
C ALA A 262 11.70 5.76 -5.19
N MET A 263 11.78 5.51 -6.50
CA MET A 263 12.37 6.45 -7.45
C MET A 263 11.37 7.49 -7.99
N ASP A 264 10.06 7.30 -7.78
CA ASP A 264 8.99 8.24 -8.17
C ASP A 264 9.06 8.67 -9.63
N VAL A 265 9.00 7.67 -10.52
CA VAL A 265 9.03 7.89 -11.97
C VAL A 265 7.61 8.05 -12.49
N ASP A 266 7.19 9.30 -12.66
CA ASP A 266 5.89 9.62 -13.24
C ASP A 266 5.71 9.04 -14.65
N GLY A 267 4.52 8.50 -14.92
CA GLY A 267 4.17 7.93 -16.22
C GLY A 267 4.61 6.48 -16.43
N MET A 268 5.42 5.89 -15.54
CA MET A 268 5.79 4.47 -15.61
C MET A 268 4.75 3.57 -14.92
N GLY A 269 3.58 3.42 -15.55
CA GLY A 269 2.48 2.60 -15.02
C GLY A 269 2.62 1.10 -15.30
N ASP A 270 1.79 0.30 -14.63
CA ASP A 270 1.78 -1.17 -14.72
C ASP A 270 1.78 -1.69 -16.16
N LYS A 271 0.89 -1.16 -17.02
CA LYS A 271 0.79 -1.59 -18.42
C LYS A 271 2.04 -1.35 -19.26
N ILE A 272 2.81 -0.31 -18.93
CA ILE A 272 4.06 -0.01 -19.64
C ILE A 272 5.14 -0.97 -19.16
N ILE A 273 5.23 -1.19 -17.85
CA ILE A 273 6.17 -2.17 -17.26
C ILE A 273 5.87 -3.57 -17.78
N ASP A 274 4.59 -3.95 -17.85
CA ASP A 274 4.17 -5.26 -18.35
C ASP A 274 4.67 -5.47 -19.79
N GLN A 275 4.43 -4.50 -20.68
CA GLN A 275 4.91 -4.54 -22.06
C GLN A 275 6.45 -4.52 -22.17
N LEU A 276 7.14 -3.72 -21.34
CA LEU A 276 8.60 -3.65 -21.32
C LEU A 276 9.23 -5.00 -20.91
N VAL A 277 8.60 -5.70 -19.96
CA VAL A 277 9.05 -7.02 -19.53
C VAL A 277 8.69 -8.10 -20.56
N GLU A 278 7.47 -8.06 -21.12
CA GLU A 278 7.01 -9.02 -22.13
C GLU A 278 7.79 -8.95 -23.43
N LYS A 279 8.15 -7.73 -23.88
CA LYS A 279 9.01 -7.51 -25.05
C LYS A 279 10.50 -7.67 -24.76
N GLU A 280 10.86 -8.09 -23.54
CA GLU A 280 12.24 -8.28 -23.11
C GLU A 280 13.12 -7.01 -23.23
N TYR A 281 12.52 -5.82 -23.23
CA TYR A 281 13.25 -4.56 -23.32
C TYR A 281 13.93 -4.17 -22.01
N VAL A 282 13.44 -4.69 -20.89
CA VAL A 282 13.94 -4.40 -19.55
C VAL A 282 14.08 -5.69 -18.76
N HIS A 283 15.27 -5.91 -18.20
CA HIS A 283 15.56 -7.06 -17.33
C HIS A 283 15.85 -6.62 -15.90
N THR A 284 16.46 -5.45 -15.78
CA THR A 284 16.88 -4.87 -14.51
C THR A 284 16.39 -3.42 -14.38
N PRO A 285 16.32 -2.88 -13.15
CA PRO A 285 16.04 -1.46 -12.96
C PRO A 285 17.01 -0.52 -13.69
N ALA A 286 18.28 -0.92 -13.89
CA ALA A 286 19.26 -0.13 -14.61
C ALA A 286 18.91 0.05 -16.10
N ASP A 287 18.23 -0.93 -16.70
CA ASP A 287 17.83 -0.86 -18.11
C ASP A 287 16.76 0.19 -18.37
N LEU A 288 15.99 0.57 -17.34
CA LEU A 288 15.01 1.66 -17.44
C LEU A 288 15.68 2.97 -17.87
N PHE A 289 16.86 3.28 -17.31
CA PHE A 289 17.59 4.51 -17.62
C PHE A 289 18.29 4.47 -18.99
N LYS A 290 18.24 3.34 -19.71
CA LYS A 290 18.76 3.19 -21.07
C LYS A 290 17.65 3.30 -22.13
N LEU A 291 16.38 3.45 -21.71
CA LEU A 291 15.25 3.55 -22.62
C LEU A 291 15.27 4.88 -23.39
N THR A 292 15.05 4.81 -24.69
CA THR A 292 14.92 5.98 -25.55
C THR A 292 13.46 6.24 -25.88
N ALA A 293 13.13 7.50 -26.21
CA ALA A 293 11.77 7.87 -26.62
C ALA A 293 11.29 7.07 -27.85
N GLY A 294 12.20 6.75 -28.78
CA GLY A 294 11.91 5.90 -29.93
C GLY A 294 11.46 4.48 -29.54
N LYS A 295 12.20 3.81 -28.63
CA LYS A 295 11.84 2.47 -28.15
C LYS A 295 10.49 2.46 -27.40
N LEU A 296 10.20 3.51 -26.64
CA LEU A 296 8.95 3.65 -25.90
C LEU A 296 7.74 3.97 -26.81
N THR A 297 7.95 4.66 -27.93
CA THR A 297 6.87 4.98 -28.88
C THR A 297 6.33 3.73 -29.59
N GLY A 298 7.11 2.65 -29.65
CA GLY A 298 6.67 1.36 -30.19
C GLY A 298 5.76 0.54 -29.25
N LEU A 299 5.46 1.05 -28.05
CA LEU A 299 4.56 0.40 -27.11
C LEU A 299 3.10 0.79 -27.37
N GLU A 300 2.19 -0.11 -27.03
CA GLU A 300 0.76 0.15 -27.16
C GLU A 300 0.35 1.32 -26.23
N ARG A 301 -0.43 2.25 -26.77
CA ARG A 301 -0.92 3.46 -26.08
C ARG A 301 0.19 4.44 -25.67
N MET A 302 1.37 4.37 -26.29
CA MET A 302 2.45 5.34 -26.10
C MET A 302 2.66 6.19 -27.36
N GLY A 303 2.38 7.49 -27.25
CA GLY A 303 2.76 8.47 -28.28
C GLY A 303 4.14 9.08 -28.00
N LEU A 304 4.67 9.82 -28.98
CA LEU A 304 5.98 10.48 -28.88
C LEU A 304 6.09 11.39 -27.64
N LYS A 305 5.05 12.18 -27.36
CA LYS A 305 5.01 13.09 -26.20
C LYS A 305 5.02 12.33 -24.87
N SER A 306 4.22 11.27 -24.74
CA SER A 306 4.22 10.45 -23.52
C SER A 306 5.53 9.69 -23.34
N ALA A 307 6.13 9.20 -24.42
CA ALA A 307 7.44 8.57 -24.40
C ALA A 307 8.52 9.54 -23.90
N GLN A 308 8.54 10.76 -24.43
CA GLN A 308 9.49 11.78 -23.98
C GLN A 308 9.26 12.17 -22.51
N ASN A 309 8.00 12.28 -22.07
CA ASN A 309 7.70 12.56 -20.66
C ASN A 309 8.26 11.48 -19.72
N VAL A 310 8.16 10.20 -20.10
CA VAL A 310 8.71 9.09 -19.31
C VAL A 310 10.23 9.14 -19.28
N VAL A 311 10.90 9.41 -20.41
CA VAL A 311 12.36 9.59 -20.45
C VAL A 311 12.80 10.74 -19.56
N ASN A 312 12.10 11.88 -19.61
CA ASN A 312 12.40 13.02 -18.75
C ASN A 312 12.18 12.70 -17.26
N ALA A 313 11.13 11.94 -16.94
CA ALA A 313 10.86 11.50 -15.57
C ALA A 313 11.94 10.54 -15.06
N LEU A 314 12.43 9.63 -15.91
CA LEU A 314 13.56 8.74 -15.59
C LEU A 314 14.85 9.53 -15.34
N GLU A 315 15.13 10.54 -16.17
CA GLU A 315 16.31 11.39 -15.98
C GLU A 315 16.25 12.13 -14.64
N LYS A 316 15.11 12.74 -14.33
CA LYS A 316 14.87 13.42 -13.05
C LYS A 316 15.00 12.48 -11.86
N ALA A 317 14.54 11.23 -12.00
CA ALA A 317 14.57 10.24 -10.92
C ALA A 317 15.99 9.76 -10.54
N LYS A 318 17.01 10.02 -11.37
CA LYS A 318 18.41 9.74 -11.02
C LYS A 318 18.83 10.52 -9.78
N GLU A 319 18.35 11.74 -9.62
CA GLU A 319 18.52 12.53 -8.41
C GLU A 319 17.56 12.05 -7.31
N THR A 320 18.08 11.26 -6.38
CA THR A 320 17.29 10.68 -5.28
C THR A 320 18.03 10.77 -3.95
N THR A 321 17.38 10.36 -2.87
CA THR A 321 18.03 10.22 -1.57
C THR A 321 18.48 8.78 -1.35
N PHE A 322 19.55 8.58 -0.58
CA PHE A 322 20.04 7.25 -0.25
C PHE A 322 18.96 6.34 0.36
N ALA A 323 18.09 6.91 1.22
CA ALA A 323 16.98 6.17 1.82
C ALA A 323 15.97 5.68 0.78
N ARG A 324 15.65 6.51 -0.22
CA ARG A 324 14.74 6.15 -1.32
C ARG A 324 15.36 5.12 -2.25
N PHE A 325 16.65 5.26 -2.57
CA PHE A 325 17.38 4.29 -3.39
C PHE A 325 17.42 2.90 -2.73
N LEU A 326 17.79 2.81 -1.45
CA LEU A 326 17.78 1.55 -0.72
C LEU A 326 16.37 0.93 -0.63
N TYR A 327 15.34 1.76 -0.43
CA TYR A 327 13.96 1.31 -0.47
C TYR A 327 13.62 0.76 -1.85
N ALA A 328 14.00 1.44 -2.94
CA ALA A 328 13.73 1.05 -4.32
C ALA A 328 14.31 -0.33 -4.69
N LEU A 329 15.44 -0.73 -4.10
CA LEU A 329 16.07 -2.05 -4.33
C LEU A 329 15.23 -3.23 -3.81
N GLY A 330 14.21 -2.99 -2.98
CA GLY A 330 13.28 -4.02 -2.54
C GLY A 330 13.95 -5.19 -1.81
N ILE A 331 14.99 -4.91 -1.02
CA ILE A 331 15.70 -5.90 -0.19
C ILE A 331 14.70 -6.51 0.81
N ARG A 332 14.75 -7.84 1.03
CA ARG A 332 13.83 -8.54 1.94
C ARG A 332 13.98 -7.93 3.33
N GLU A 333 12.85 -7.68 4.00
CA GLU A 333 12.75 -7.02 5.31
C GLU A 333 13.21 -5.55 5.40
N SER A 334 13.69 -4.91 4.31
CA SER A 334 13.98 -3.45 4.31
C SER A 334 12.74 -2.56 4.32
N ALA A 335 11.59 -3.10 4.77
CA ALA A 335 10.35 -2.38 4.99
C ALA A 335 10.58 -1.31 6.08
N ARG A 336 11.01 -0.12 5.63
CA ARG A 336 11.15 1.12 6.38
C ARG A 336 11.54 0.90 7.85
N PRO A 337 12.83 0.71 8.18
CA PRO A 337 13.29 0.95 9.53
C PRO A 337 12.85 2.37 9.95
N PRO A 338 12.49 2.59 11.24
CA PRO A 338 12.19 3.91 11.77
C PRO A 338 13.27 4.91 11.35
N GLN A 339 12.91 6.19 11.15
CA GLN A 339 13.87 7.27 10.83
C GLN A 339 15.12 7.27 11.74
N GLN A 340 15.01 6.74 12.96
CA GLN A 340 16.11 6.58 13.92
C GLN A 340 17.20 5.58 13.51
N VAL A 341 16.86 4.44 12.87
CA VAL A 341 17.87 3.46 12.40
C VAL A 341 18.72 4.07 11.28
N TRP A 342 18.10 4.91 10.45
CA TRP A 342 18.77 5.53 9.31
C TRP A 342 19.66 6.70 9.67
N ARG A 343 19.33 7.49 10.70
CA ARG A 343 20.27 8.51 11.23
C ARG A 343 21.58 7.87 11.70
N HIS A 344 21.53 6.67 12.28
CA HIS A 344 22.73 5.95 12.69
C HIS A 344 23.55 5.40 11.50
N ILE A 345 22.89 4.87 10.46
CA ILE A 345 23.59 4.37 9.27
C ILE A 345 24.16 5.52 8.43
N SER A 346 23.41 6.61 8.22
CA SER A 346 23.85 7.77 7.43
C SER A 346 24.90 8.62 8.13
N ALA A 347 24.85 8.75 9.47
CA ALA A 347 25.89 9.46 10.22
C ALA A 347 27.25 8.76 10.16
N ARG A 348 27.27 7.43 9.99
CA ARG A 348 28.50 6.62 9.92
C ARG A 348 29.04 6.45 8.49
N TRP A 349 28.23 6.69 7.47
CA TRP A 349 28.60 6.62 6.03
C TRP A 349 28.81 8.01 5.40
N LYS A 350 29.42 8.95 6.12
CA LYS A 350 29.66 10.32 5.64
C LYS A 350 30.69 10.47 4.50
N ARG A 351 31.31 9.38 4.01
CA ARG A 351 32.25 9.44 2.89
C ARG A 351 32.14 8.18 2.02
N TRP A 352 31.40 8.29 0.93
CA TRP A 352 31.44 7.32 -0.15
C TRP A 352 32.76 7.50 -0.92
N LYS A 353 33.64 6.49 -0.87
CA LYS A 353 34.70 6.30 -1.87
C LYS A 353 34.34 5.03 -2.66
N PRO A 354 34.70 4.94 -3.96
CA PRO A 354 34.39 3.77 -4.77
C PRO A 354 35.04 2.54 -4.14
N LEU A 355 34.24 1.62 -3.63
CA LEU A 355 34.72 0.32 -3.19
C LEU A 355 35.20 -0.44 -4.43
N ARG A 356 36.50 -0.40 -4.69
CA ARG A 356 37.14 -1.40 -5.55
C ARG A 356 37.01 -2.75 -4.84
N LEU A 357 36.24 -3.67 -5.44
CA LEU A 357 36.24 -5.08 -5.06
C LEU A 357 37.67 -5.62 -5.19
N LYS A 358 38.39 -5.68 -4.07
CA LYS A 358 39.45 -6.68 -3.89
C LYS A 358 38.97 -7.65 -2.83
N SER A 359 39.02 -8.92 -3.19
CA SER A 359 38.61 -10.09 -2.41
C SER A 359 38.91 -9.93 -0.93
N CYS A 360 37.89 -9.82 -0.08
CA CYS A 360 38.10 -10.02 1.34
C CYS A 360 36.84 -10.57 1.98
N LYS A 361 36.89 -11.86 2.33
CA LYS A 361 35.94 -12.62 3.17
C LYS A 361 35.75 -12.03 4.59
N ARG A 362 36.16 -10.78 4.86
CA ARG A 362 36.30 -10.22 6.22
C ARG A 362 35.55 -8.91 6.50
N CYS A 363 34.85 -8.32 5.53
CA CYS A 363 34.17 -7.02 5.73
C CYS A 363 32.72 -7.08 6.22
N LEU A 364 32.21 -8.23 6.67
CA LEU A 364 30.80 -8.37 7.04
C LEU A 364 30.56 -8.94 8.44
N MET A 365 31.34 -8.51 9.41
CA MET A 365 30.91 -8.55 10.82
C MET A 365 30.83 -7.11 11.33
N LEU A 366 29.64 -6.53 11.17
CA LEU A 366 29.25 -5.33 11.90
C LEU A 366 28.23 -5.80 12.94
N GLU A 367 28.59 -5.67 14.22
CA GLU A 367 27.67 -5.75 15.37
C GLU A 367 26.66 -4.60 15.25
N LEU A 368 25.69 -4.79 14.38
CA LEU A 368 24.44 -4.07 14.40
C LEU A 368 23.53 -4.88 15.31
N SER A 369 23.00 -4.26 16.36
CA SER A 369 21.85 -4.77 17.13
C SER A 369 20.58 -4.72 16.28
N LEU A 370 20.65 -5.39 15.13
CA LEU A 370 19.54 -5.70 14.24
C LEU A 370 18.91 -7.01 14.72
N PRO A 371 17.60 -7.18 14.57
CA PRO A 371 16.97 -8.47 14.80
C PRO A 371 17.65 -9.56 13.94
N PRO A 372 17.74 -10.83 14.42
CA PRO A 372 18.50 -11.91 13.76
C PRO A 372 18.14 -12.19 12.28
N THR A 373 16.95 -11.78 11.84
CA THR A 373 16.47 -11.95 10.46
C THR A 373 17.09 -10.93 9.49
N PHE A 374 17.49 -9.76 9.97
CA PHE A 374 18.13 -8.72 9.17
C PHE A 374 19.61 -9.02 8.88
N THR A 375 20.30 -9.61 9.85
CA THR A 375 21.72 -9.97 9.74
C THR A 375 21.96 -11.13 8.77
N THR A 376 20.93 -11.92 8.44
CA THR A 376 21.04 -13.06 7.52
C THR A 376 20.65 -12.72 6.07
N SER A 377 19.78 -11.72 5.85
CA SER A 377 19.22 -11.40 4.52
C SER A 377 20.06 -10.39 3.71
N LEU A 378 20.61 -9.36 4.37
CA LEU A 378 21.45 -8.33 3.71
C LEU A 378 22.74 -8.91 3.13
N PRO A 379 23.51 -9.75 3.86
CA PRO A 379 24.72 -10.38 3.34
C PRO A 379 24.41 -11.23 2.11
N LYS A 380 23.42 -12.12 2.21
CA LYS A 380 23.07 -13.09 1.16
C LYS A 380 22.69 -12.42 -0.15
N LYS A 381 21.92 -11.32 -0.10
CA LYS A 381 21.56 -10.56 -1.30
C LYS A 381 22.75 -9.76 -1.83
N ALA A 382 23.54 -9.09 -0.97
CA ALA A 382 24.73 -8.35 -1.41
C ALA A 382 25.84 -9.25 -1.99
N THR A 383 25.95 -10.51 -1.53
CA THR A 383 26.87 -11.51 -2.07
C THR A 383 26.38 -12.20 -3.34
N ALA A 384 25.09 -12.10 -3.68
CA ALA A 384 24.59 -12.60 -4.94
C ALA A 384 25.14 -11.73 -6.09
N MET A 385 25.91 -12.34 -7.00
CA MET A 385 26.60 -11.66 -8.11
C MET A 385 25.72 -10.67 -8.88
N SER A 386 24.43 -10.97 -9.03
CA SER A 386 23.45 -10.10 -9.71
C SER A 386 23.15 -8.81 -8.96
N SER A 387 23.09 -8.85 -7.63
CA SER A 387 22.78 -7.68 -6.79
C SER A 387 24.01 -6.78 -6.58
N ALA A 388 25.21 -7.36 -6.50
CA ALA A 388 26.47 -6.60 -6.52
C ALA A 388 26.66 -5.88 -7.85
N LYS A 389 26.28 -6.50 -8.98
CA LYS A 389 26.31 -5.90 -10.31
C LYS A 389 25.29 -4.77 -10.46
N LEU A 390 24.06 -4.94 -9.94
CA LEU A 390 23.04 -3.87 -9.86
C LEU A 390 23.51 -2.67 -9.03
N LEU A 391 24.17 -2.92 -7.90
CA LEU A 391 24.77 -1.85 -7.09
C LEU A 391 25.91 -1.16 -7.85
N ALA A 392 26.77 -1.91 -8.53
CA ALA A 392 27.86 -1.32 -9.33
C ALA A 392 27.36 -0.52 -10.54
N GLU A 393 26.32 -0.99 -11.24
CA GLU A 393 25.70 -0.28 -12.38
C GLU A 393 24.91 0.95 -11.92
N GLY A 394 24.18 0.87 -10.80
CA GLY A 394 23.50 2.02 -10.22
C GLY A 394 24.45 3.12 -9.73
N VAL A 395 25.67 2.75 -9.31
CA VAL A 395 26.74 3.66 -8.91
C VAL A 395 27.44 4.31 -10.10
N SER A 396 27.44 3.67 -11.26
CA SER A 396 27.96 4.27 -12.49
C SER A 396 26.98 5.26 -13.12
N LEU A 397 25.71 5.25 -12.67
CA LEU A 397 24.61 6.08 -13.17
C LEU A 397 24.29 7.29 -12.26
N ALA A 398 24.86 7.32 -11.05
CA ALA A 398 24.78 8.43 -10.09
C ALA A 398 26.13 9.15 -10.03
#